data_AF-A0A950PW91-F1
#
_entry.id   AF-A0A950PW91-F1
#
_cell.length_a   1.000
_cell.length_b   1.000
_cell.length_c   1.000
_cell.angle_alpha   90.00
_cell.angle_beta   90.00
_cell.angle_gamma   90.00
#
_symmetry.space_group_name_H-M   'P 1'
#
loop_
_entity.id
_entity.type
_entity.pdbx_description
1 polymer ?
#
loop_
_entity_poly.entity_id
_entity_poly.type
_entity_poly.pdbx_seq_one_letter_code
_entity_poly.pdbx_strand_id
1 'polypeptide(L)'
;MLAHYHLVAPYIAARLEETPIVFRNYPNGDLQGKGVFHVTSVPLSVNKLLWLIHAKYAIEFHTWAPLPDDDNRLQFARLLLEAAPKIPFERTKLAALALRSLLFERNQLEAIANVDGGTGIALWVPLADAPHAVRLRLWLHAIANEAAARHPDLISTELNTHHDGRVHLHVSSNAPGHFSAVPYSLRGAGLTVETPISWEELGSLASAAAFTLDDFPKRLETHGDVFGKEFAVIQNQRSPLHDPLRMATTPKPRGRVITAAIEILDDGKPRDADEILKEALAKTLVPPNTSRKYVYTNLIEYIARQLGHGRKPQIVQDAQRRFRINEPPDDWPDLIPSQNQPPDDGAVTELCRRLETTATGDDPAAFEAAVCDAFARLGFLTQHLGQYEQPDGIANAILGTLGYRLMLECKTAKSVVTQPDAVEASKFREPYNAQYSALVGPEFSDETELLTELQTHRVTALAVPELQTLLHLRATALEIKALLVPGYASDSIADLLWERSHGKAKRVATVAALIAQQGWNAQTTAAEQGGPQNAPRVTTDTAMLLVDQALRTAGSTQACTKEEVEEAFAWLTSPIVGTAVLDTAALVVVTPSRITATF
;
A
#
# COMPACT_ATOMS: atom_id res chain seq x y z
N MET A 1 -15.51 -16.91 -27.81
CA MET A 1 -14.64 -16.35 -26.73
C MET A 1 -13.74 -17.41 -26.10
N LEU A 2 -14.27 -18.41 -25.38
CA LEU A 2 -13.41 -19.44 -24.76
C LEU A 2 -12.52 -20.20 -25.77
N ALA A 3 -13.08 -20.57 -26.93
CA ALA A 3 -12.31 -21.20 -28.01
C ALA A 3 -11.16 -20.32 -28.53
N HIS A 4 -11.38 -19.00 -28.67
CA HIS A 4 -10.33 -18.04 -29.05
C HIS A 4 -9.21 -18.02 -28.02
N TYR A 5 -9.55 -17.93 -26.73
CA TYR A 5 -8.53 -17.88 -25.70
C TYR A 5 -7.83 -19.22 -25.47
N HIS A 6 -8.46 -20.36 -25.74
CA HIS A 6 -7.74 -21.64 -25.83
C HIS A 6 -6.66 -21.61 -26.91
N LEU A 7 -6.93 -20.95 -28.03
CA LEU A 7 -5.98 -20.78 -29.12
C LEU A 7 -4.86 -19.79 -28.76
N VAL A 8 -5.19 -18.65 -28.14
CA VAL A 8 -4.21 -17.56 -27.96
C VAL A 8 -3.51 -17.47 -26.61
N ALA A 9 -4.05 -18.09 -25.56
CA ALA A 9 -3.47 -18.00 -24.20
C ALA A 9 -1.99 -18.44 -24.11
N PRO A 10 -1.51 -19.47 -24.84
CA PRO A 10 -0.09 -19.81 -24.85
C PRO A 10 0.81 -18.66 -25.35
N TYR A 11 0.38 -17.90 -26.36
CA TYR A 11 1.16 -16.78 -26.89
C TYR A 11 1.17 -15.59 -25.93
N ILE A 12 0.04 -15.33 -25.26
CA ILE A 12 -0.05 -14.28 -24.23
C ILE A 12 0.87 -14.63 -23.04
N ALA A 13 0.78 -15.87 -22.54
CA ALA A 13 1.58 -16.33 -21.41
C ALA A 13 3.08 -16.31 -21.74
N ALA A 14 3.50 -16.69 -22.96
CA ALA A 14 4.91 -16.76 -23.33
C ALA A 14 5.73 -15.46 -23.10
N ARG A 15 5.07 -14.29 -22.95
CA ARG A 15 5.72 -12.99 -22.71
C ARG A 15 5.28 -12.29 -21.43
N LEU A 16 4.21 -12.77 -20.79
CA LEU A 16 3.59 -12.13 -19.64
C LEU A 16 3.38 -13.12 -18.47
N GLU A 17 3.96 -14.31 -18.54
CA GLU A 17 3.89 -15.32 -17.48
C GLU A 17 4.37 -14.74 -16.15
N GLU A 18 3.68 -15.11 -15.07
CA GLU A 18 3.88 -14.62 -13.71
C GLU A 18 3.73 -13.09 -13.52
N THR A 19 3.35 -12.33 -14.55
CA THR A 19 3.06 -10.89 -14.39
C THR A 19 1.62 -10.67 -13.91
N PRO A 20 1.35 -9.59 -13.15
CA PRO A 20 0.00 -9.18 -12.84
C PRO A 20 -0.81 -8.86 -14.11
N ILE A 21 -2.06 -9.34 -14.14
CA ILE A 21 -3.00 -9.02 -15.20
C ILE A 21 -4.28 -8.41 -14.63
N VAL A 22 -4.84 -7.49 -15.40
CA VAL A 22 -6.17 -6.93 -15.17
C VAL A 22 -7.08 -7.52 -16.23
N PHE A 23 -8.25 -8.00 -15.84
CA PHE A 23 -9.25 -8.45 -16.80
C PHE A 23 -10.49 -7.59 -16.74
N ARG A 24 -11.18 -7.51 -17.87
CA ARG A 24 -12.47 -6.83 -17.99
C ARG A 24 -13.55 -7.83 -18.36
N ASN A 25 -14.65 -7.82 -17.62
CA ASN A 25 -15.84 -8.60 -17.94
C ASN A 25 -17.06 -7.71 -18.18
N TYR A 26 -18.13 -8.30 -18.71
CA TYR A 26 -19.37 -7.59 -19.04
C TYR A 26 -20.55 -8.33 -18.38
N PRO A 27 -20.81 -8.07 -17.08
CA PRO A 27 -21.72 -8.90 -16.27
C PRO A 27 -23.15 -8.99 -16.80
N ASN A 28 -23.60 -7.97 -17.56
CA ASN A 28 -24.94 -7.91 -18.13
C ASN A 28 -24.99 -8.40 -19.59
N GLY A 29 -23.88 -8.89 -20.14
CA GLY A 29 -23.77 -9.26 -21.56
C GLY A 29 -23.77 -8.08 -22.54
N ASP A 30 -23.88 -6.84 -22.04
CA ASP A 30 -23.80 -5.63 -22.86
C ASP A 30 -22.34 -5.33 -23.23
N LEU A 31 -21.90 -5.90 -24.33
CA LEU A 31 -20.55 -5.74 -24.87
C LEU A 31 -20.26 -4.33 -25.42
N GLN A 32 -21.29 -3.52 -25.63
CA GLN A 32 -21.17 -2.12 -26.05
C GLN A 32 -21.06 -1.17 -24.85
N GLY A 33 -21.48 -1.63 -23.67
CA GLY A 33 -21.51 -0.87 -22.43
C GLY A 33 -20.18 -0.81 -21.67
N LYS A 34 -20.23 -0.20 -20.49
CA LYS A 34 -19.07 -0.11 -19.59
C LYS A 34 -18.82 -1.45 -18.91
N GLY A 35 -17.92 -2.26 -19.47
CA GLY A 35 -17.39 -3.46 -18.80
C GLY A 35 -16.66 -3.12 -17.49
N VAL A 36 -16.60 -4.07 -16.56
CA VAL A 36 -16.02 -3.92 -15.22
C VAL A 36 -14.60 -4.47 -15.21
N PHE A 37 -13.65 -3.68 -14.71
CA PHE A 37 -12.26 -4.09 -14.55
C PHE A 37 -12.05 -4.74 -13.19
N HIS A 38 -11.25 -5.80 -13.17
CA HIS A 38 -10.87 -6.54 -11.98
C HIS A 38 -9.35 -6.70 -11.97
N VAL A 39 -8.73 -6.25 -10.89
CA VAL A 39 -7.30 -6.44 -10.66
C VAL A 39 -7.10 -7.80 -10.02
N THR A 40 -6.19 -8.60 -10.57
CA THR A 40 -5.84 -9.90 -9.99
C THR A 40 -4.50 -9.78 -9.26
N SER A 41 -4.43 -10.26 -8.01
CA SER A 41 -3.20 -10.38 -7.24
C SER A 41 -2.47 -11.71 -7.51
N VAL A 42 -2.89 -12.43 -8.56
CA VAL A 42 -2.44 -13.79 -8.86
C VAL A 42 -1.65 -13.78 -10.17
N PRO A 43 -0.41 -14.29 -10.20
CA PRO A 43 0.46 -14.25 -11.37
C PRO A 43 -0.16 -14.93 -12.61
N LEU A 44 0.04 -14.41 -13.82
CA LEU A 44 -0.57 -14.94 -15.05
C LEU A 44 -0.10 -16.36 -15.41
N SER A 45 -1.03 -17.23 -15.81
CA SER A 45 -0.71 -18.48 -16.53
C SER A 45 -1.83 -18.84 -17.51
N VAL A 46 -1.56 -19.75 -18.45
CA VAL A 46 -2.56 -20.24 -19.43
C VAL A 46 -3.82 -20.75 -18.71
N ASN A 47 -3.65 -21.60 -17.69
CA ASN A 47 -4.78 -22.16 -16.95
C ASN A 47 -5.58 -21.08 -16.21
N LYS A 48 -4.90 -20.05 -15.68
CA LYS A 48 -5.56 -18.93 -14.98
C LYS A 48 -6.31 -18.04 -15.96
N LEU A 49 -5.78 -17.75 -17.15
CA LEU A 49 -6.49 -17.03 -18.21
C LEU A 49 -7.81 -17.76 -18.56
N LEU A 50 -7.72 -19.05 -18.84
CA LEU A 50 -8.89 -19.88 -19.19
C LEU A 50 -9.90 -19.96 -18.03
N TRP A 51 -9.41 -20.09 -16.80
CA TRP A 51 -10.25 -20.06 -15.61
C TRP A 51 -10.96 -18.72 -15.44
N LEU A 52 -10.28 -17.59 -15.64
CA LEU A 52 -10.90 -16.25 -15.54
C LEU A 52 -12.01 -16.07 -16.57
N ILE A 53 -11.83 -16.60 -17.78
CA ILE A 53 -12.88 -16.56 -18.81
C ILE A 53 -14.08 -17.41 -18.36
N HIS A 54 -13.84 -18.63 -17.90
CA HIS A 54 -14.90 -19.56 -17.51
C HIS A 54 -15.64 -19.13 -16.23
N ALA A 55 -14.90 -18.71 -15.19
CA ALA A 55 -15.43 -18.44 -13.85
C ALA A 55 -15.86 -16.98 -13.66
N LYS A 56 -15.23 -16.04 -14.38
CA LYS A 56 -15.46 -14.60 -14.22
C LYS A 56 -15.96 -13.92 -15.49
N TYR A 57 -16.21 -14.68 -16.56
CA TYR A 57 -16.65 -14.15 -17.86
C TYR A 57 -15.70 -13.06 -18.38
N ALA A 58 -14.39 -13.22 -18.11
CA ALA A 58 -13.36 -12.31 -18.60
C ALA A 58 -13.36 -12.28 -20.15
N ILE A 59 -13.35 -11.07 -20.71
CA ILE A 59 -13.35 -10.85 -22.17
C ILE A 59 -12.09 -10.12 -22.60
N GLU A 60 -11.71 -9.04 -21.92
CA GLU A 60 -10.49 -8.30 -22.25
C GLU A 60 -9.42 -8.53 -21.18
N PHE A 61 -8.15 -8.55 -21.57
CA PHE A 61 -7.00 -8.70 -20.70
C PHE A 61 -6.03 -7.55 -20.94
N HIS A 62 -5.52 -7.00 -19.85
CA HIS A 62 -4.72 -5.78 -19.83
C HIS A 62 -3.56 -5.93 -18.86
N THR A 63 -2.46 -5.25 -19.12
CA THR A 63 -1.28 -5.24 -18.24
C THR A 63 -0.59 -3.88 -18.24
N TRP A 64 0.32 -3.66 -17.28
CA TRP A 64 1.39 -2.67 -17.37
C TRP A 64 2.78 -3.26 -17.67
N ALA A 65 2.83 -4.58 -17.87
CA ALA A 65 3.99 -5.39 -18.20
C ALA A 65 5.21 -5.22 -17.27
N PRO A 66 5.03 -5.37 -15.93
CA PRO A 66 6.14 -5.36 -14.99
C PRO A 66 6.97 -6.65 -15.05
N LEU A 67 8.10 -6.66 -14.34
CA LEU A 67 8.77 -7.91 -13.97
C LEU A 67 7.95 -8.65 -12.88
N PRO A 68 7.97 -10.00 -12.84
CA PRO A 68 7.24 -10.77 -11.84
C PRO A 68 7.59 -10.46 -10.37
N ASP A 69 8.83 -10.02 -10.11
CA ASP A 69 9.38 -9.79 -8.76
C ASP A 69 9.62 -8.29 -8.44
N ASP A 70 9.36 -7.39 -9.39
CA ASP A 70 9.51 -5.93 -9.22
C ASP A 70 8.51 -5.17 -10.10
N ASP A 71 7.37 -4.80 -9.49
CA ASP A 71 6.29 -4.05 -10.14
C ASP A 71 6.70 -2.65 -10.63
N ASN A 72 7.87 -2.17 -10.22
CA ASN A 72 8.41 -0.88 -10.64
C ASN A 72 9.39 -0.99 -11.83
N ARG A 73 9.63 -2.18 -12.39
CA ARG A 73 10.53 -2.38 -13.54
C ARG A 73 9.78 -2.98 -14.71
N LEU A 74 9.88 -2.37 -15.89
CA LEU A 74 9.04 -2.73 -17.05
C LEU A 74 9.85 -3.35 -18.18
N GLN A 75 9.42 -4.52 -18.64
CA GLN A 75 10.04 -5.24 -19.76
C GLN A 75 9.64 -4.68 -21.14
N PHE A 76 8.59 -3.84 -21.19
CA PHE A 76 8.16 -3.16 -22.40
C PHE A 76 7.87 -1.69 -22.13
N ALA A 77 8.29 -0.82 -23.04
CA ALA A 77 7.72 0.52 -23.17
C ALA A 77 6.57 0.50 -24.17
N ARG A 78 5.47 1.17 -23.83
CA ARG A 78 4.23 1.10 -24.62
C ARG A 78 3.73 2.49 -24.95
N LEU A 79 3.51 2.74 -26.23
CA LEU A 79 3.06 4.03 -26.74
C LEU A 79 1.77 3.83 -27.53
N LEU A 80 0.66 4.42 -27.08
CA LEU A 80 -0.66 4.22 -27.65
C LEU A 80 -1.04 5.43 -28.49
N LEU A 81 -1.43 5.19 -29.74
CA LEU A 81 -1.86 6.19 -30.70
C LEU A 81 -3.33 5.97 -31.04
N GLU A 82 -4.20 6.90 -30.67
CA GLU A 82 -5.65 6.76 -30.85
C GLU A 82 -6.25 8.04 -31.45
N ALA A 83 -7.21 7.90 -32.35
CA ALA A 83 -7.93 9.03 -32.96
C ALA A 83 -9.44 8.87 -32.75
N ALA A 84 -10.20 9.98 -32.80
CA ALA A 84 -11.65 9.85 -32.76
C ALA A 84 -12.17 8.97 -33.92
N PRO A 85 -13.28 8.22 -33.74
CA PRO A 85 -13.82 7.33 -34.77
C PRO A 85 -14.09 7.97 -36.14
N LYS A 86 -14.34 9.28 -36.17
CA LYS A 86 -14.57 10.07 -37.41
C LYS A 86 -13.29 10.39 -38.18
N ILE A 87 -12.12 10.15 -37.60
CA ILE A 87 -10.82 10.47 -38.20
C ILE A 87 -10.34 9.26 -39.00
N PRO A 88 -9.89 9.45 -40.26
CA PRO A 88 -9.42 8.35 -41.08
C PRO A 88 -8.25 7.61 -40.43
N PHE A 89 -8.31 6.27 -40.39
CA PHE A 89 -7.28 5.42 -39.79
C PHE A 89 -5.88 5.65 -40.38
N GLU A 90 -5.79 6.09 -41.65
CA GLU A 90 -4.55 6.54 -42.29
C GLU A 90 -3.76 7.53 -41.43
N ARG A 91 -4.43 8.43 -40.69
CA ARG A 91 -3.73 9.38 -39.82
C ARG A 91 -3.05 8.67 -38.65
N THR A 92 -3.71 7.70 -38.03
CA THR A 92 -3.12 6.85 -36.98
C THR A 92 -1.92 6.07 -37.52
N LYS A 93 -2.00 5.53 -38.75
CA LYS A 93 -0.87 4.86 -39.41
C LYS A 93 0.33 5.78 -39.62
N LEU A 94 0.09 6.99 -40.13
CA LEU A 94 1.13 8.00 -40.32
C LEU A 94 1.78 8.40 -38.99
N ALA A 95 0.97 8.58 -37.93
CA ALA A 95 1.49 8.89 -36.60
C ALA A 95 2.34 7.75 -36.02
N ALA A 96 1.94 6.49 -36.24
CA ALA A 96 2.70 5.32 -35.81
C ALA A 96 4.05 5.22 -36.52
N LEU A 97 4.09 5.45 -37.83
CA LEU A 97 5.33 5.48 -38.61
C LEU A 97 6.25 6.64 -38.20
N ALA A 98 5.68 7.82 -37.92
CA ALA A 98 6.43 8.97 -37.42
C ALA A 98 7.04 8.68 -36.04
N LEU A 99 6.27 8.11 -35.12
CA LEU A 99 6.75 7.77 -33.78
C LEU A 99 7.81 6.67 -33.80
N ARG A 100 7.63 5.64 -34.64
CA ARG A 100 8.66 4.61 -34.89
C ARG A 100 9.97 5.23 -35.39
N SER A 101 9.88 6.13 -36.37
CA SER A 101 11.04 6.82 -36.93
C SER A 101 11.77 7.64 -35.87
N LEU A 102 11.02 8.33 -35.00
CA LEU A 102 11.59 9.11 -33.89
C LEU A 102 12.31 8.22 -32.85
N LEU A 103 11.71 7.09 -32.46
CA LEU A 103 12.33 6.13 -31.54
C LEU A 103 13.66 5.60 -32.11
N PHE A 104 13.68 5.31 -33.42
CA PHE A 104 14.89 4.85 -34.09
C PHE A 104 15.94 5.96 -34.20
N GLU A 105 15.55 7.18 -34.59
CA GLU A 105 16.47 8.32 -34.70
C GLU A 105 17.13 8.67 -33.37
N ARG A 106 16.34 8.70 -32.28
CA ARG A 106 16.83 9.13 -30.97
C ARG A 106 17.70 8.09 -30.30
N ASN A 107 17.29 6.82 -30.36
CA ASN A 107 17.85 5.79 -29.49
C ASN A 107 18.08 4.45 -30.18
N GLN A 108 17.95 4.38 -31.51
CA GLN A 108 18.02 3.14 -32.29
C GLN A 108 17.04 2.07 -31.77
N LEU A 109 15.89 2.53 -31.26
CA LEU A 109 14.83 1.68 -30.75
C LEU A 109 13.79 1.40 -31.84
N GLU A 110 13.41 0.13 -31.93
CA GLU A 110 12.39 -0.43 -32.80
C GLU A 110 11.21 -0.93 -31.97
N ALA A 111 10.01 -0.94 -32.56
CA ALA A 111 8.77 -1.33 -31.89
C ALA A 111 8.01 -2.41 -32.67
N ILE A 112 7.23 -3.20 -31.94
CA ILE A 112 6.21 -4.10 -32.49
C ILE A 112 4.91 -3.31 -32.63
N ALA A 113 4.34 -3.29 -33.83
CA ALA A 113 3.06 -2.65 -34.09
C ALA A 113 1.89 -3.57 -33.72
N ASN A 114 0.91 -3.04 -33.01
CA ASN A 114 -0.26 -3.76 -32.54
C ASN A 114 -1.51 -2.91 -32.78
N VAL A 115 -2.43 -3.35 -33.65
CA VAL A 115 -3.70 -2.63 -33.81
C VAL A 115 -4.61 -2.94 -32.65
N ASP A 116 -5.29 -1.93 -32.12
CA ASP A 116 -5.96 -2.05 -30.82
C ASP A 116 -7.34 -2.73 -30.89
N GLY A 117 -7.80 -3.14 -32.08
CA GLY A 117 -9.16 -3.63 -32.28
C GLY A 117 -10.23 -2.52 -32.26
N GLY A 118 -9.83 -1.25 -32.14
CA GLY A 118 -10.69 -0.07 -32.10
C GLY A 118 -10.30 0.93 -33.19
N THR A 119 -9.66 2.03 -32.78
CA THR A 119 -9.27 3.14 -33.68
C THR A 119 -7.76 3.41 -33.68
N GLY A 120 -7.02 2.63 -32.88
CA GLY A 120 -5.67 2.94 -32.46
C GLY A 120 -4.62 1.91 -32.86
N ILE A 121 -3.37 2.30 -32.62
CA ILE A 121 -2.18 1.47 -32.77
C ILE A 121 -1.34 1.62 -31.50
N ALA A 122 -1.04 0.51 -30.83
CA ALA A 122 -0.08 0.44 -29.76
C ALA A 122 1.29 0.02 -30.31
N LEU A 123 2.33 0.76 -29.94
CA LEU A 123 3.72 0.39 -30.18
C LEU A 123 4.31 -0.23 -28.91
N TRP A 124 4.77 -1.47 -29.01
CA TRP A 124 5.43 -2.20 -27.93
C TRP A 124 6.93 -2.27 -28.19
N VAL A 125 7.73 -1.66 -27.32
CA VAL A 125 9.20 -1.62 -27.42
C VAL A 125 9.79 -2.50 -26.30
N PRO A 126 10.38 -3.66 -26.62
CA PRO A 126 11.05 -4.49 -25.63
C PRO A 126 12.29 -3.81 -25.04
N LEU A 127 12.49 -3.90 -23.72
CA LEU A 127 13.62 -3.32 -23.01
C LEU A 127 14.27 -4.36 -22.08
N ALA A 128 15.41 -4.91 -22.49
CA ALA A 128 16.10 -5.99 -21.79
C ALA A 128 16.66 -5.59 -20.41
N ASP A 129 16.89 -4.29 -20.19
CA ASP A 129 17.36 -3.74 -18.92
C ASP A 129 16.23 -3.44 -17.92
N ALA A 130 14.98 -3.66 -18.33
CA ALA A 130 13.77 -3.45 -17.53
C ALA A 130 13.83 -2.19 -16.67
N PRO A 131 13.92 -0.98 -17.27
CA PRO A 131 14.17 0.23 -16.50
C PRO A 131 13.06 0.52 -15.49
N HIS A 132 13.40 1.30 -14.46
CA HIS A 132 12.43 1.73 -13.46
C HIS A 132 11.31 2.57 -14.12
N ALA A 133 10.05 2.23 -13.84
CA ALA A 133 8.85 2.75 -14.50
C ALA A 133 8.77 4.28 -14.46
N VAL A 134 9.13 4.90 -13.33
CA VAL A 134 9.18 6.37 -13.19
C VAL A 134 10.13 7.01 -14.21
N ARG A 135 11.34 6.46 -14.36
CA ARG A 135 12.36 6.99 -15.28
C ARG A 135 11.99 6.72 -16.74
N LEU A 136 11.46 5.53 -17.01
CA LEU A 136 10.96 5.18 -18.33
C LEU A 136 9.82 6.12 -18.76
N ARG A 137 8.87 6.42 -17.85
CA ARG A 137 7.77 7.36 -18.10
C ARG A 137 8.24 8.77 -18.37
N LEU A 138 9.18 9.30 -17.59
CA LEU A 138 9.75 10.64 -17.84
C LEU A 138 10.35 10.72 -19.24
N TRP A 139 11.09 9.70 -19.66
CA TRP A 139 11.63 9.62 -21.02
C TRP A 139 10.54 9.48 -22.09
N LEU A 140 9.54 8.62 -21.88
CA LEU A 140 8.42 8.45 -22.81
C LEU A 140 7.59 9.73 -22.97
N HIS A 141 7.39 10.50 -21.90
CA HIS A 141 6.73 11.81 -21.98
C HIS A 141 7.55 12.80 -22.82
N ALA A 142 8.89 12.79 -22.71
CA ALA A 142 9.76 13.61 -23.55
C ALA A 142 9.66 13.19 -25.04
N ILE A 143 9.71 11.89 -25.34
CA ILE A 143 9.52 11.36 -26.71
C ILE A 143 8.15 11.74 -27.26
N ALA A 144 7.09 11.63 -26.47
CA ALA A 144 5.74 11.96 -26.89
C ALA A 144 5.58 13.46 -27.20
N ASN A 145 6.10 14.33 -26.33
CA ASN A 145 6.09 15.77 -26.54
C ASN A 145 6.92 16.17 -27.76
N GLU A 146 8.04 15.48 -28.01
CA GLU A 146 8.83 15.70 -29.21
C GLU A 146 8.10 15.25 -30.49
N ALA A 147 7.43 14.10 -30.46
CA ALA A 147 6.61 13.63 -31.59
C ALA A 147 5.51 14.64 -31.94
N ALA A 148 4.83 15.19 -30.92
CA ALA A 148 3.84 16.25 -31.08
C ALA A 148 4.46 17.55 -31.63
N ALA A 149 5.65 17.94 -31.16
CA ALA A 149 6.33 19.14 -31.65
C ALA A 149 6.82 19.02 -33.10
N ARG A 150 7.25 17.83 -33.53
CA ARG A 150 7.67 17.56 -34.92
C ARG A 150 6.50 17.43 -35.89
N HIS A 151 5.35 16.98 -35.40
CA HIS A 151 4.15 16.75 -36.20
C HIS A 151 2.91 17.39 -35.57
N PRO A 152 2.88 18.72 -35.37
CA PRO A 152 1.85 19.41 -34.60
C PRO A 152 0.45 19.30 -35.19
N ASP A 153 0.35 19.12 -36.52
CA ASP A 153 -0.91 18.93 -37.25
C ASP A 153 -1.38 17.46 -37.27
N LEU A 154 -0.60 16.52 -36.73
CA LEU A 154 -0.86 15.08 -36.77
C LEU A 154 -0.94 14.44 -35.39
N ILE A 155 -0.06 14.82 -34.45
CA ILE A 155 0.09 14.19 -33.13
C ILE A 155 -0.22 15.22 -32.04
N SER A 156 -0.96 14.78 -31.01
CA SER A 156 -1.25 15.57 -29.81
C SER A 156 -0.96 14.75 -28.55
N THR A 157 -0.39 15.39 -27.52
CA THR A 157 -0.25 14.83 -26.15
C THR A 157 -1.22 15.45 -25.16
N GLU A 158 -2.08 16.38 -25.59
CA GLU A 158 -3.06 17.07 -24.76
C GLU A 158 -4.31 16.21 -24.52
N LEU A 159 -4.70 16.06 -23.26
CA LEU A 159 -5.89 15.32 -22.86
C LEU A 159 -7.15 15.86 -23.55
N ASN A 160 -8.02 14.96 -24.02
CA ASN A 160 -9.33 15.26 -24.63
C ASN A 160 -9.28 16.04 -25.97
N THR A 161 -8.18 15.96 -26.72
CA THR A 161 -8.05 16.64 -28.03
C THR A 161 -8.58 15.86 -29.23
N HIS A 162 -9.32 14.76 -29.04
CA HIS A 162 -9.90 13.94 -30.11
C HIS A 162 -10.87 14.70 -31.06
N HIS A 163 -11.11 16.00 -30.81
CA HIS A 163 -12.00 16.87 -31.57
C HIS A 163 -11.31 17.68 -32.68
N ASP A 164 -9.99 17.85 -32.65
CA ASP A 164 -9.22 18.68 -33.59
C ASP A 164 -8.69 17.93 -34.84
N GLY A 165 -8.90 16.61 -34.89
CA GLY A 165 -8.49 15.75 -35.99
C GLY A 165 -7.06 15.21 -35.90
N ARG A 166 -6.35 15.43 -34.78
CA ARG A 166 -5.05 14.84 -34.50
C ARG A 166 -5.19 13.45 -33.85
N VAL A 167 -4.10 12.70 -33.93
CA VAL A 167 -3.90 11.41 -33.26
C VAL A 167 -3.34 11.69 -31.88
N HIS A 168 -4.02 11.18 -30.87
CA HIS A 168 -3.60 11.36 -29.50
C HIS A 168 -2.58 10.29 -29.12
N LEU A 169 -1.41 10.72 -28.65
CA LEU A 169 -0.33 9.86 -28.18
C LEU A 169 -0.31 9.80 -26.65
N HIS A 170 -0.53 8.61 -26.10
CA HIS A 170 -0.50 8.34 -24.66
C HIS A 170 0.59 7.35 -24.29
N VAL A 171 1.24 7.63 -23.15
CA VAL A 171 2.27 6.76 -22.55
C VAL A 171 1.95 6.43 -21.08
N SER A 172 0.73 6.74 -20.63
CA SER A 172 0.28 6.58 -19.24
C SER A 172 0.21 5.12 -18.80
N SER A 173 0.02 4.17 -19.73
CA SER A 173 -0.04 2.74 -19.44
C SER A 173 1.28 2.15 -18.92
N ASN A 174 2.36 2.93 -18.87
CA ASN A 174 3.65 2.51 -18.29
C ASN A 174 3.76 2.90 -16.79
N ALA A 175 2.64 3.20 -16.12
CA ALA A 175 2.60 3.52 -14.69
C ALA A 175 1.95 2.37 -13.90
N PRO A 176 2.39 2.11 -12.66
CA PRO A 176 1.68 1.20 -11.77
C PRO A 176 0.21 1.60 -11.64
N GLY A 177 -0.70 0.66 -11.81
CA GLY A 177 -2.15 0.90 -11.80
C GLY A 177 -2.76 1.41 -13.11
N HIS A 178 -1.97 1.68 -14.15
CA HIS A 178 -2.45 2.03 -15.50
C HIS A 178 -2.12 0.93 -16.49
N PHE A 179 -3.09 0.47 -17.28
CA PHE A 179 -2.93 -0.70 -18.13
C PHE A 179 -3.51 -0.49 -19.52
N SER A 180 -3.02 -1.28 -20.47
CA SER A 180 -3.57 -1.38 -21.82
C SER A 180 -3.69 -2.84 -22.24
N ALA A 181 -4.51 -3.09 -23.25
CA ALA A 181 -4.83 -4.44 -23.71
C ALA A 181 -3.56 -5.19 -24.10
N VAL A 182 -3.53 -6.48 -23.77
CA VAL A 182 -2.43 -7.37 -24.17
C VAL A 182 -2.64 -7.83 -25.62
N PRO A 183 -1.55 -8.08 -26.37
CA PRO A 183 -1.62 -8.74 -27.66
C PRO A 183 -2.54 -9.96 -27.63
N TYR A 184 -3.34 -10.14 -28.68
CA TYR A 184 -4.31 -11.22 -28.88
C TYR A 184 -5.55 -11.20 -27.99
N SER A 185 -5.70 -10.20 -27.12
CA SER A 185 -6.91 -10.05 -26.32
C SER A 185 -8.10 -9.61 -27.17
N LEU A 186 -9.29 -10.13 -26.86
CA LEU A 186 -10.55 -9.62 -27.37
C LEU A 186 -10.86 -8.24 -26.76
N ARG A 187 -11.52 -7.40 -27.54
CA ARG A 187 -12.16 -6.15 -27.11
C ARG A 187 -13.67 -6.40 -27.03
N GLY A 188 -14.35 -5.90 -26.00
CA GLY A 188 -15.78 -6.16 -25.81
C GLY A 188 -16.61 -5.64 -26.98
N ALA A 189 -16.44 -4.37 -27.35
CA ALA A 189 -17.17 -3.76 -28.45
C ALA A 189 -16.77 -4.40 -29.78
N GLY A 190 -17.71 -5.09 -30.42
CA GLY A 190 -17.50 -5.76 -31.72
C GLY A 190 -16.70 -7.06 -31.65
N LEU A 191 -16.27 -7.51 -30.46
CA LEU A 191 -15.44 -8.72 -30.29
C LEU A 191 -14.22 -8.73 -31.22
N THR A 192 -13.64 -7.56 -31.44
CA THR A 192 -12.41 -7.38 -32.21
C THR A 192 -11.20 -7.86 -31.43
N VAL A 193 -10.09 -8.08 -32.11
CA VAL A 193 -8.86 -8.60 -31.49
C VAL A 193 -7.76 -7.54 -31.54
N GLU A 194 -7.15 -7.29 -30.38
CA GLU A 194 -5.89 -6.55 -30.25
C GLU A 194 -4.80 -7.35 -30.99
N THR A 195 -4.39 -6.89 -32.17
CA THR A 195 -3.70 -7.75 -33.14
C THR A 195 -2.31 -7.23 -33.52
N PRO A 196 -1.26 -7.98 -33.16
CA PRO A 196 0.10 -7.75 -33.65
C PRO A 196 0.17 -7.92 -35.16
N ILE A 197 0.84 -6.98 -35.82
CA ILE A 197 0.95 -6.89 -37.27
C ILE A 197 2.40 -6.56 -37.63
N SER A 198 2.84 -6.95 -38.82
CA SER A 198 4.12 -6.46 -39.33
C SER A 198 3.99 -5.01 -39.80
N TRP A 199 5.11 -4.28 -39.84
CA TRP A 199 5.12 -2.93 -40.38
C TRP A 199 4.76 -2.86 -41.87
N GLU A 200 5.06 -3.91 -42.63
CA GLU A 200 4.66 -4.04 -44.04
C GLU A 200 3.15 -4.22 -44.15
N GLU A 201 2.56 -5.03 -43.27
CA GLU A 201 1.12 -5.28 -43.22
C GLU A 201 0.34 -4.01 -42.86
N LEU A 202 0.85 -3.21 -41.91
CA LEU A 202 0.19 -1.99 -41.43
C LEU A 202 -0.26 -1.08 -42.58
N GLY A 203 0.58 -0.91 -43.61
CA GLY A 203 0.28 -0.06 -44.76
C GLY A 203 -1.00 -0.45 -45.49
N SER A 204 -1.30 -1.75 -45.56
CA SER A 204 -2.44 -2.31 -46.29
C SER A 204 -3.74 -2.39 -45.49
N LEU A 205 -3.69 -2.17 -44.17
CA LEU A 205 -4.87 -2.28 -43.31
C LEU A 205 -5.82 -1.10 -43.47
N ALA A 206 -7.11 -1.42 -43.62
CA ALA A 206 -8.18 -0.44 -43.75
C ALA A 206 -8.71 0.09 -42.40
N SER A 207 -8.48 -0.63 -41.30
CA SER A 207 -8.97 -0.28 -39.97
C SER A 207 -8.12 -0.94 -38.86
N ALA A 208 -8.08 -0.33 -37.67
CA ALA A 208 -7.52 -0.95 -36.46
C ALA A 208 -8.41 -2.09 -35.92
N ALA A 209 -9.69 -2.10 -36.28
CA ALA A 209 -10.67 -3.13 -35.94
C ALA A 209 -10.81 -4.21 -37.05
N ALA A 210 -9.76 -4.44 -37.84
CA ALA A 210 -9.82 -5.32 -39.01
C ALA A 210 -9.97 -6.81 -38.68
N PHE A 211 -9.72 -7.20 -37.43
CA PHE A 211 -9.75 -8.60 -36.98
C PHE A 211 -10.77 -8.78 -35.87
N THR A 212 -11.60 -9.81 -36.03
CA THR A 212 -12.70 -10.16 -35.14
C THR A 212 -12.55 -11.56 -34.61
N LEU A 213 -13.29 -11.89 -33.56
CA LEU A 213 -13.36 -13.23 -32.98
C LEU A 213 -13.56 -14.33 -34.04
N ASP A 214 -14.29 -14.04 -35.11
CA ASP A 214 -14.67 -15.01 -36.14
C ASP A 214 -13.56 -15.23 -37.19
N ASP A 215 -12.81 -14.18 -37.55
CA ASP A 215 -11.77 -14.25 -38.59
C ASP A 215 -10.35 -14.50 -38.03
N PHE A 216 -10.12 -14.21 -36.75
CA PHE A 216 -8.81 -14.26 -36.13
C PHE A 216 -8.17 -15.67 -36.15
N PRO A 217 -8.90 -16.78 -35.95
CA PRO A 217 -8.29 -18.12 -36.05
C PRO A 217 -7.61 -18.39 -37.40
N LYS A 218 -8.24 -17.96 -38.50
CA LYS A 218 -7.68 -18.10 -39.85
C LYS A 218 -6.45 -17.23 -40.06
N ARG A 219 -6.46 -16.02 -39.50
CA ARG A 219 -5.29 -15.15 -39.47
C ARG A 219 -4.13 -15.85 -38.76
N LEU A 220 -4.37 -16.39 -37.57
CA LEU A 220 -3.33 -17.02 -36.77
C LEU A 220 -2.75 -18.25 -37.47
N GLU A 221 -3.56 -19.03 -38.17
CA GLU A 221 -3.09 -20.13 -39.02
C GLU A 221 -2.17 -19.64 -40.16
N THR A 222 -2.54 -18.53 -40.81
CA THR A 222 -1.82 -18.00 -41.96
C THR A 222 -0.51 -17.30 -41.57
N HIS A 223 -0.54 -16.50 -40.50
CA HIS A 223 0.56 -15.60 -40.13
C HIS A 223 1.34 -16.07 -38.89
N GLY A 224 0.77 -16.97 -38.07
CA GLY A 224 1.36 -17.42 -36.80
C GLY A 224 1.45 -16.32 -35.74
N ASP A 225 2.32 -16.53 -34.75
CA ASP A 225 2.59 -15.56 -33.67
C ASP A 225 3.48 -14.41 -34.16
N VAL A 226 2.86 -13.38 -34.72
CA VAL A 226 3.56 -12.18 -35.24
C VAL A 226 4.30 -11.46 -34.10
N PHE A 227 3.69 -11.31 -32.92
CA PHE A 227 4.34 -10.67 -31.78
C PHE A 227 5.62 -11.39 -31.37
N GLY A 228 5.56 -12.72 -31.22
CA GLY A 228 6.73 -13.52 -30.87
C GLY A 228 7.85 -13.46 -31.93
N LYS A 229 7.49 -13.41 -33.22
CA LYS A 229 8.45 -13.26 -34.33
C LYS A 229 9.17 -11.91 -34.27
N GLU A 230 8.43 -10.81 -34.15
CA GLU A 230 8.99 -9.45 -34.08
C GLU A 230 9.81 -9.28 -32.79
N PHE A 231 9.30 -9.75 -31.64
CA PHE A 231 10.00 -9.72 -30.36
C PHE A 231 11.36 -10.42 -30.43
N ALA A 232 11.44 -11.60 -31.05
CA ALA A 232 12.69 -12.36 -31.14
C ALA A 232 13.83 -11.58 -31.83
N VAL A 233 13.48 -10.67 -32.75
CA VAL A 233 14.44 -9.82 -33.48
C VAL A 233 14.94 -8.67 -32.59
N ILE A 234 14.07 -8.07 -31.79
CA ILE A 234 14.33 -6.78 -31.12
C ILE A 234 14.37 -6.85 -29.58
N GLN A 235 14.31 -8.04 -28.98
CA GLN A 235 14.25 -8.24 -27.52
C GLN A 235 15.47 -7.72 -26.73
N ASN A 236 16.65 -7.59 -27.37
CA ASN A 236 17.89 -7.21 -26.69
C ASN A 236 18.12 -5.68 -26.62
N GLN A 237 17.17 -4.89 -27.10
CA GLN A 237 17.24 -3.43 -27.02
C GLN A 237 17.24 -2.99 -25.55
N ARG A 238 17.98 -1.92 -25.25
CA ARG A 238 18.12 -1.38 -23.89
C ARG A 238 17.63 0.05 -23.84
N SER A 239 17.12 0.46 -22.68
CA SER A 239 16.67 1.83 -22.48
C SER A 239 17.86 2.81 -22.57
N PRO A 240 17.62 4.06 -23.00
CA PRO A 240 18.68 5.08 -23.09
C PRO A 240 19.02 5.73 -21.73
N LEU A 241 18.67 5.07 -20.62
CA LEU A 241 18.83 5.58 -19.26
C LEU A 241 20.16 5.05 -18.67
N HIS A 242 21.03 5.94 -18.19
CA HIS A 242 22.29 5.57 -17.51
C HIS A 242 22.08 5.37 -16.00
N ASP A 243 22.66 4.30 -15.44
CA ASP A 243 22.52 3.90 -14.04
C ASP A 243 23.88 3.92 -13.30
N PRO A 244 24.12 4.81 -12.32
CA PRO A 244 25.38 4.85 -11.57
C PRO A 244 25.33 4.19 -10.16
N LEU A 245 24.23 3.56 -9.73
CA LEU A 245 24.11 3.11 -8.33
C LEU A 245 24.36 1.61 -8.13
N ARG A 246 25.56 1.27 -7.64
CA ARG A 246 25.86 -0.02 -6.98
C ARG A 246 26.49 0.20 -5.58
N MET A 247 25.79 -0.32 -4.56
CA MET A 247 26.18 -0.72 -3.18
C MET A 247 26.48 0.34 -2.07
N ALA A 248 25.75 0.26 -0.94
CA ALA A 248 26.22 -0.21 0.40
C ALA A 248 25.36 0.36 1.58
N THR A 249 24.99 -0.51 2.52
CA THR A 249 24.14 -0.27 3.71
C THR A 249 24.90 0.28 4.94
N THR A 250 24.54 1.47 5.47
CA THR A 250 24.68 1.87 6.91
C THR A 250 24.04 3.26 7.18
N PRO A 251 23.18 3.46 8.20
CA PRO A 251 22.62 4.79 8.55
C PRO A 251 23.20 5.44 9.84
N LYS A 252 23.12 6.77 9.97
CA LYS A 252 23.33 7.64 11.19
C LYS A 252 22.80 9.09 10.96
N PRO A 253 22.51 9.95 11.99
CA PRO A 253 21.85 9.75 13.30
C PRO A 253 20.82 10.87 13.73
N ARG A 254 19.86 10.54 14.63
CA ARG A 254 19.26 11.44 15.67
C ARG A 254 19.56 10.89 17.10
N GLY A 255 19.34 11.71 18.16
CA GLY A 255 19.91 11.62 19.53
C GLY A 255 19.65 10.37 20.40
N ARG A 256 20.70 9.88 21.07
CA ARG A 256 20.78 8.51 21.63
C ARG A 256 20.26 8.31 23.08
N VAL A 257 20.29 9.34 23.94
CA VAL A 257 19.89 9.22 25.37
C VAL A 257 18.37 9.28 25.55
N ILE A 258 17.69 10.13 24.79
CA ILE A 258 16.23 10.25 24.86
C ILE A 258 15.57 8.97 24.34
N THR A 259 16.05 8.43 23.21
CA THR A 259 15.59 7.13 22.68
C THR A 259 15.77 6.00 23.70
N ALA A 260 16.93 5.93 24.35
CA ALA A 260 17.19 4.92 25.39
C ALA A 260 16.24 5.06 26.60
N ALA A 261 15.92 6.28 27.02
CA ALA A 261 15.03 6.51 28.14
C ALA A 261 13.57 6.15 27.81
N ILE A 262 13.10 6.41 26.59
CA ILE A 262 11.77 6.00 26.13
C ILE A 262 11.66 4.47 26.17
N GLU A 263 12.65 3.74 25.63
CA GLU A 263 12.66 2.27 25.61
C GLU A 263 12.62 1.65 27.02
N ILE A 264 13.28 2.29 28.00
CA ILE A 264 13.32 1.80 29.38
C ILE A 264 12.01 2.07 30.12
N LEU A 265 11.35 3.20 29.83
CA LEU A 265 10.14 3.63 30.50
C LEU A 265 8.86 3.08 29.83
N ASP A 266 8.98 2.34 28.72
CA ASP A 266 7.85 1.81 27.94
C ASP A 266 6.95 0.86 28.73
N ASP A 267 7.45 0.25 29.81
CA ASP A 267 6.64 -0.56 30.75
C ASP A 267 5.77 0.25 31.72
N GLY A 268 5.81 1.58 31.58
CA GLY A 268 4.98 2.51 32.33
C GLY A 268 5.39 2.82 33.76
N LYS A 269 6.41 2.15 34.28
CA LYS A 269 6.81 2.32 35.67
C LYS A 269 7.67 3.57 35.84
N PRO A 270 7.38 4.45 36.82
CA PRO A 270 8.23 5.58 37.09
C PRO A 270 9.63 5.13 37.50
N ARG A 271 10.69 5.85 37.12
CA ARG A 271 12.09 5.57 37.49
C ARG A 271 12.86 6.87 37.67
N ASP A 272 13.83 6.92 38.58
CA ASP A 272 14.76 8.05 38.65
C ASP A 272 15.88 7.96 37.58
N ALA A 273 16.70 9.00 37.46
CA ALA A 273 17.75 9.04 36.44
C ALA A 273 18.88 8.00 36.65
N ASP A 274 19.11 7.54 37.88
CA ASP A 274 20.11 6.48 38.14
C ASP A 274 19.56 5.12 37.72
N GLU A 275 18.29 4.85 38.03
CA GLU A 275 17.58 3.64 37.59
C GLU A 275 17.57 3.55 36.05
N ILE A 276 17.23 4.64 35.36
CA ILE A 276 17.26 4.71 33.90
C ILE A 276 18.67 4.49 33.34
N LEU A 277 19.68 5.18 33.87
CA LEU A 277 21.06 5.03 33.39
C LEU A 277 21.57 3.59 33.56
N LYS A 278 21.27 2.97 34.71
CA LYS A 278 21.68 1.60 35.00
C LYS A 278 21.09 0.61 33.99
N GLU A 279 19.79 0.74 33.69
CA GLU A 279 19.13 -0.12 32.72
C GLU A 279 19.62 0.15 31.28
N ALA A 280 19.85 1.41 30.92
CA ALA A 280 20.38 1.81 29.62
C ALA A 280 21.78 1.24 29.34
N LEU A 281 22.64 1.21 30.35
CA LEU A 281 23.98 0.62 30.24
C LEU A 281 23.90 -0.90 30.15
N ALA A 282 23.01 -1.54 30.90
CA ALA A 282 22.81 -2.99 30.84
C ALA A 282 22.33 -3.45 29.45
N LYS A 283 21.47 -2.65 28.80
CA LYS A 283 20.97 -2.89 27.44
C LYS A 283 21.89 -2.36 26.32
N THR A 284 23.03 -1.76 26.66
CA THR A 284 24.00 -1.17 25.70
C THR A 284 23.40 -0.05 24.81
N LEU A 285 22.36 0.63 25.28
CA LEU A 285 21.66 1.67 24.52
C LEU A 285 22.46 2.99 24.48
N VAL A 286 23.20 3.28 25.55
CA VAL A 286 24.03 4.50 25.69
C VAL A 286 25.51 4.17 25.86
N PRO A 287 26.44 5.08 25.50
CA PRO A 287 27.87 4.88 25.72
C PRO A 287 28.22 4.62 27.19
N PRO A 288 29.25 3.80 27.48
CA PRO A 288 29.62 3.42 28.85
C PRO A 288 30.10 4.59 29.72
N ASN A 289 30.47 5.72 29.12
CA ASN A 289 30.87 6.95 29.82
C ASN A 289 29.70 7.92 30.08
N THR A 290 28.46 7.52 29.83
CA THR A 290 27.27 8.33 30.10
C THR A 290 27.08 8.52 31.60
N SER A 291 26.85 9.77 32.05
CA SER A 291 26.71 10.08 33.49
C SER A 291 25.26 10.34 33.90
N ARG A 292 24.92 10.10 35.18
CA ARG A 292 23.60 10.40 35.75
C ARG A 292 23.18 11.84 35.50
N LYS A 293 24.11 12.79 35.73
CA LYS A 293 23.86 14.22 35.50
C LYS A 293 23.53 14.49 34.04
N TYR A 294 24.24 13.86 33.11
CA TYR A 294 23.96 14.01 31.68
C TYR A 294 22.58 13.45 31.33
N VAL A 295 22.19 12.27 31.82
CA VAL A 295 20.84 11.71 31.61
C VAL A 295 19.76 12.64 32.17
N TYR A 296 19.86 13.01 33.46
CA TYR A 296 18.88 13.87 34.11
C TYR A 296 18.74 15.23 33.41
N THR A 297 19.85 15.89 33.09
CA THR A 297 19.85 17.19 32.41
C THR A 297 19.23 17.08 31.01
N ASN A 298 19.58 16.07 30.21
CA ASN A 298 18.99 15.89 28.88
C ASN A 298 17.48 15.60 28.95
N LEU A 299 17.01 14.83 29.95
CA LEU A 299 15.57 14.55 30.12
C LEU A 299 14.80 15.80 30.53
N ILE A 300 15.30 16.60 31.46
CA ILE A 300 14.64 17.85 31.87
C ILE A 300 14.68 18.89 30.75
N GLU A 301 15.81 19.04 30.05
CA GLU A 301 15.91 19.93 28.88
C GLU A 301 14.98 19.46 27.76
N TYR A 302 14.83 18.16 27.54
CA TYR A 302 13.82 17.62 26.63
C TYR A 302 12.42 18.02 27.04
N ILE A 303 12.00 17.77 28.29
CA ILE A 303 10.66 18.09 28.78
C ILE A 303 10.38 19.59 28.66
N ALA A 304 11.30 20.42 29.14
CA ALA A 304 11.18 21.87 29.10
C ALA A 304 11.12 22.39 27.66
N ARG A 305 11.88 21.81 26.75
CA ARG A 305 11.85 22.15 25.32
C ARG A 305 10.53 21.75 24.67
N GLN A 306 10.02 20.54 24.92
CA GLN A 306 8.71 20.13 24.38
C GLN A 306 7.60 21.05 24.88
N LEU A 307 7.55 21.33 26.19
CA LEU A 307 6.57 22.24 26.77
C LEU A 307 6.74 23.68 26.26
N GLY A 308 7.98 24.16 26.11
CA GLY A 308 8.28 25.49 25.55
C GLY A 308 7.89 25.63 24.08
N HIS A 309 7.87 24.52 23.35
CA HIS A 309 7.35 24.44 21.99
C HIS A 309 5.85 24.18 21.93
N GLY A 310 5.14 24.05 23.06
CA GLY A 310 3.70 23.80 23.13
C GLY A 310 3.30 22.35 22.86
N ARG A 311 4.24 21.40 22.93
CA ARG A 311 4.04 19.96 22.70
C ARG A 311 3.84 19.19 23.99
N LYS A 312 3.15 18.04 23.90
CA LYS A 312 2.99 17.12 25.04
C LYS A 312 4.28 16.29 25.16
N PRO A 313 5.08 16.44 26.24
CA PRO A 313 6.28 15.65 26.39
C PRO A 313 5.91 14.17 26.62
N GLN A 314 6.56 13.26 25.91
CA GLN A 314 6.32 11.81 26.07
C GLN A 314 6.76 11.31 27.44
N ILE A 315 7.76 11.97 28.04
CA ILE A 315 8.25 11.70 29.39
C ILE A 315 7.82 12.87 30.28
N VAL A 316 7.29 12.59 31.47
CA VAL A 316 7.02 13.61 32.50
C VAL A 316 7.75 13.29 33.78
N GLN A 317 7.97 14.32 34.59
CA GLN A 317 8.56 14.20 35.90
C GLN A 317 7.51 14.39 37.00
N ASP A 318 7.49 13.50 37.99
CA ASP A 318 6.64 13.63 39.18
C ASP A 318 7.27 14.53 40.27
N ALA A 319 6.52 14.79 41.34
CA ALA A 319 6.98 15.64 42.45
C ALA A 319 8.22 15.06 43.18
N GLN A 320 8.45 13.75 43.06
CA GLN A 320 9.57 13.01 43.63
C GLN A 320 10.79 12.98 42.69
N ARG A 321 10.74 13.70 41.57
CA ARG A 321 11.78 13.78 40.54
C ARG A 321 12.01 12.47 39.75
N ARG A 322 11.06 11.55 39.78
CA ARG A 322 11.09 10.36 38.91
C ARG A 322 10.43 10.67 37.58
N PHE A 323 10.90 9.99 36.56
CA PHE A 323 10.43 10.10 35.18
C PHE A 323 9.54 8.91 34.84
N ARG A 324 8.48 9.14 34.08
CA ARG A 324 7.60 8.11 33.53
C ARG A 324 7.09 8.54 32.16
N ILE A 325 6.57 7.59 31.39
CA ILE A 325 5.77 7.93 30.21
C ILE A 325 4.53 8.72 30.65
N ASN A 326 4.16 9.71 29.86
CA ASN A 326 3.11 10.68 30.16
C ASN A 326 1.69 10.16 29.92
N GLU A 327 1.42 8.95 30.41
CA GLU A 327 0.14 8.21 30.26
C GLU A 327 -0.40 7.68 31.61
N PRO A 328 -1.70 7.31 31.72
CA PRO A 328 -2.29 6.77 32.95
C PRO A 328 -1.77 5.36 33.26
N PRO A 329 -1.42 5.02 34.51
CA PRO A 329 -0.87 3.72 34.88
C PRO A 329 -1.86 2.55 34.61
N ASP A 330 -1.34 1.42 34.10
CA ASP A 330 -2.04 0.14 33.95
C ASP A 330 -1.57 -0.87 34.99
N ASP A 331 -2.53 -1.51 35.67
CA ASP A 331 -2.30 -2.51 36.73
C ASP A 331 -2.58 -3.95 36.27
N TRP A 332 -2.89 -4.19 34.99
CA TRP A 332 -3.11 -5.55 34.47
C TRP A 332 -1.79 -6.26 34.12
N PRO A 333 -1.55 -7.48 34.65
CA PRO A 333 -0.33 -8.24 34.38
C PRO A 333 -0.31 -8.77 32.93
N ASP A 334 0.89 -8.83 32.35
CA ASP A 334 1.11 -9.43 31.03
C ASP A 334 1.09 -10.96 31.13
N LEU A 335 -0.12 -11.51 31.22
CA LEU A 335 -0.37 -12.95 31.39
C LEU A 335 -0.12 -13.78 30.12
N ILE A 336 -0.05 -13.12 28.98
CA ILE A 336 0.23 -13.71 27.69
C ILE A 336 1.49 -12.98 27.18
N PRO A 337 2.57 -13.70 26.85
CA PRO A 337 3.71 -13.07 26.17
C PRO A 337 3.16 -12.32 24.96
N SER A 338 3.59 -11.07 24.77
CA SER A 338 3.12 -10.20 23.70
C SER A 338 2.94 -11.01 22.40
N GLN A 339 1.69 -11.30 22.03
CA GLN A 339 1.35 -11.79 20.68
C GLN A 339 1.74 -10.74 19.62
N ASN A 340 2.16 -9.55 20.09
CA ASN A 340 2.69 -8.42 19.36
C ASN A 340 4.19 -8.49 19.04
N GLN A 341 4.88 -9.63 19.22
CA GLN A 341 6.08 -9.88 18.42
C GLN A 341 5.65 -10.63 17.16
N PRO A 342 5.44 -9.92 16.04
CA PRO A 342 5.15 -10.58 14.79
C PRO A 342 6.35 -11.47 14.44
N PRO A 343 6.12 -12.70 13.92
CA PRO A 343 7.13 -13.31 13.07
C PRO A 343 7.46 -12.30 11.95
N ASP A 344 8.73 -12.12 11.65
CA ASP A 344 9.25 -11.16 10.66
C ASP A 344 8.43 -11.19 9.35
N ASP A 345 7.62 -10.16 9.09
CA ASP A 345 6.79 -10.00 7.89
C ASP A 345 7.55 -9.11 6.92
N GLY A 346 8.31 -9.74 6.02
CA GLY A 346 9.21 -9.04 5.08
C GLY A 346 8.54 -7.92 4.26
N ALA A 347 7.21 -7.93 4.10
CA ALA A 347 6.47 -6.86 3.42
C ALA A 347 6.36 -5.57 4.26
N VAL A 348 6.24 -5.67 5.58
CA VAL A 348 6.23 -4.48 6.47
C VAL A 348 7.63 -3.90 6.55
N THR A 349 8.65 -4.76 6.67
CA THR A 349 10.06 -4.37 6.69
C THR A 349 10.45 -3.65 5.38
N GLU A 350 9.99 -4.13 4.23
CA GLU A 350 10.24 -3.51 2.92
C GLU A 350 9.49 -2.18 2.73
N LEU A 351 8.25 -2.08 3.22
CA LEU A 351 7.50 -0.82 3.19
C LEU A 351 8.11 0.24 4.10
N CYS A 352 8.58 -0.15 5.29
CA CYS A 352 9.28 0.76 6.20
C CYS A 352 10.59 1.26 5.57
N ARG A 353 11.34 0.37 4.90
CA ARG A 353 12.53 0.74 4.14
C ARG A 353 12.20 1.72 3.00
N ARG A 354 11.12 1.49 2.24
CA ARG A 354 10.66 2.41 1.17
C ARG A 354 10.34 3.79 1.71
N LEU A 355 9.59 3.88 2.80
CA LEU A 355 9.26 5.15 3.45
C LEU A 355 10.53 5.93 3.81
N GLU A 356 11.49 5.30 4.49
CA GLU A 356 12.77 5.94 4.87
C GLU A 356 13.57 6.44 3.67
N THR A 357 13.70 5.60 2.63
CA THR A 357 14.51 5.92 1.46
C THR A 357 13.91 7.01 0.57
N THR A 358 12.58 7.09 0.50
CA THR A 358 11.89 8.05 -0.36
C THR A 358 11.72 9.40 0.35
N ALA A 359 11.51 9.41 1.66
CA ALA A 359 11.32 10.64 2.43
C ALA A 359 12.52 11.59 2.40
N THR A 360 13.72 11.03 2.34
CA THR A 360 14.97 11.80 2.21
C THR A 360 15.48 11.89 0.78
N GLY A 361 14.75 11.30 -0.16
CA GLY A 361 15.06 11.25 -1.58
C GLY A 361 14.61 12.51 -2.34
N ASP A 362 15.08 12.61 -3.58
CA ASP A 362 14.77 13.73 -4.48
C ASP A 362 13.46 13.54 -5.27
N ASP A 363 12.64 12.53 -4.90
CA ASP A 363 11.36 12.21 -5.55
C ASP A 363 10.19 12.30 -4.54
N PRO A 364 9.58 13.49 -4.41
CA PRO A 364 8.40 13.71 -3.58
C PRO A 364 7.25 12.73 -3.88
N ALA A 365 6.96 12.46 -5.15
CA ALA A 365 5.86 11.58 -5.52
C ALA A 365 6.10 10.11 -5.11
N ALA A 366 7.36 9.66 -5.12
CA ALA A 366 7.70 8.34 -4.59
C ALA A 366 7.50 8.25 -3.07
N PHE A 367 7.75 9.35 -2.35
CA PHE A 367 7.49 9.42 -0.92
C PHE A 367 6.00 9.48 -0.62
N GLU A 368 5.25 10.32 -1.34
CA GLU A 368 3.80 10.43 -1.22
C GLU A 368 3.09 9.10 -1.51
N ALA A 369 3.54 8.36 -2.52
CA ALA A 369 3.05 7.02 -2.81
C ALA A 369 3.40 6.01 -1.72
N ALA A 370 4.63 6.05 -1.16
CA ALA A 370 5.00 5.19 -0.03
C ALA A 370 4.15 5.49 1.22
N VAL A 371 3.82 6.77 1.46
CA VAL A 371 2.92 7.19 2.54
C VAL A 371 1.49 6.70 2.29
N CYS A 372 0.98 6.80 1.05
CA CYS A 372 -0.34 6.26 0.71
C CYS A 372 -0.40 4.73 0.86
N ASP A 373 0.66 4.01 0.48
CA ASP A 373 0.77 2.55 0.69
C ASP A 373 0.78 2.19 2.18
N ALA A 374 1.46 2.98 3.00
CA ALA A 374 1.48 2.80 4.44
C ALA A 374 0.09 2.97 5.05
N PHE A 375 -0.62 4.06 4.74
CA PHE A 375 -1.99 4.25 5.19
C PHE A 375 -2.94 3.18 4.62
N ALA A 376 -2.71 2.66 3.40
CA ALA A 376 -3.49 1.53 2.89
C ALA A 376 -3.32 0.27 3.74
N ARG A 377 -2.07 -0.04 4.10
CA ARG A 377 -1.74 -1.19 4.97
C ARG A 377 -2.32 -1.04 6.37
N LEU A 378 -2.54 0.19 6.84
CA LEU A 378 -3.22 0.52 8.10
C LEU A 378 -4.76 0.47 7.99
N GLY A 379 -5.30 0.04 6.85
CA GLY A 379 -6.73 -0.20 6.65
C GLY A 379 -7.51 0.97 6.07
N PHE A 380 -6.84 1.98 5.51
CA PHE A 380 -7.48 3.06 4.76
C PHE A 380 -7.62 2.71 3.27
N LEU A 381 -8.65 3.25 2.61
CA LEU A 381 -8.66 3.40 1.16
C LEU A 381 -7.90 4.67 0.81
N THR A 382 -6.64 4.48 0.41
CA THR A 382 -5.78 5.59 0.04
C THR A 382 -5.80 5.84 -1.45
N GLN A 383 -5.54 7.09 -1.79
CA GLN A 383 -5.47 7.58 -3.14
C GLN A 383 -4.35 8.60 -3.15
N HIS A 384 -3.25 8.24 -3.81
CA HIS A 384 -2.19 9.19 -4.13
C HIS A 384 -2.67 10.11 -5.25
N LEU A 385 -2.49 11.42 -5.09
CA LEU A 385 -2.98 12.46 -5.98
C LEU A 385 -1.81 13.31 -6.53
N GLY A 386 -0.84 13.66 -5.69
CA GLY A 386 0.55 14.05 -6.00
C GLY A 386 0.77 15.02 -7.17
N GLN A 387 -0.13 15.97 -7.40
CA GLN A 387 -0.08 16.90 -8.53
C GLN A 387 -0.16 18.35 -8.08
N TYR A 388 0.37 19.25 -8.92
CA TYR A 388 0.33 20.70 -8.69
C TYR A 388 -1.13 21.18 -8.50
N GLU A 389 -1.38 21.95 -7.43
CA GLU A 389 -2.71 22.37 -6.98
C GLU A 389 -3.67 21.22 -6.60
N GLN A 390 -3.14 20.06 -6.21
CA GLN A 390 -3.88 19.01 -5.56
C GLN A 390 -3.17 18.58 -4.29
N PRO A 391 -3.90 18.01 -3.32
CA PRO A 391 -3.27 17.43 -2.14
C PRO A 391 -2.47 16.21 -2.58
N ASP A 392 -1.41 15.88 -1.87
CA ASP A 392 -0.58 14.76 -2.30
C ASP A 392 -1.29 13.40 -2.19
N GLY A 393 -2.24 13.26 -1.28
CA GLY A 393 -3.07 12.08 -1.19
C GLY A 393 -4.33 12.25 -0.36
N ILE A 394 -5.15 11.20 -0.38
CA ILE A 394 -6.38 11.08 0.40
C ILE A 394 -6.40 9.69 1.00
N ALA A 395 -6.67 9.58 2.29
CA ALA A 395 -6.91 8.33 2.99
C ALA A 395 -8.34 8.30 3.55
N ASN A 396 -9.14 7.33 3.10
CA ASN A 396 -10.52 7.15 3.52
C ASN A 396 -10.63 5.96 4.47
N ALA A 397 -11.03 6.19 5.71
CA ALA A 397 -11.38 5.13 6.64
C ALA A 397 -12.80 4.66 6.33
N ILE A 398 -12.96 3.46 5.77
CA ILE A 398 -14.29 2.92 5.41
C ILE A 398 -14.89 2.17 6.60
N LEU A 399 -15.37 2.94 7.58
CA LEU A 399 -15.86 2.44 8.87
C LEU A 399 -17.37 2.67 9.05
N GLY A 400 -18.12 2.68 7.95
CA GLY A 400 -19.55 3.01 7.95
C GLY A 400 -19.80 4.44 8.42
N THR A 401 -20.68 4.64 9.42
CA THR A 401 -21.01 5.96 9.99
C THR A 401 -19.84 6.60 10.75
N LEU A 402 -18.84 5.82 11.15
CA LEU A 402 -17.61 6.31 11.78
C LEU A 402 -16.52 6.68 10.76
N GLY A 403 -16.77 6.39 9.48
CA GLY A 403 -15.84 6.65 8.39
C GLY A 403 -15.50 8.13 8.26
N TYR A 404 -14.28 8.38 7.82
CA TYR A 404 -13.77 9.73 7.67
C TYR A 404 -12.70 9.76 6.59
N ARG A 405 -12.42 10.96 6.08
CA ARG A 405 -11.41 11.23 5.08
C ARG A 405 -10.32 12.12 5.66
N LEU A 406 -9.08 11.71 5.42
CA LEU A 406 -7.86 12.40 5.74
C LEU A 406 -7.19 12.85 4.44
N MET A 407 -6.81 14.10 4.35
CA MET A 407 -5.92 14.59 3.30
C MET A 407 -4.47 14.34 3.71
N LEU A 408 -3.65 13.89 2.79
CA LEU A 408 -2.22 13.66 2.98
C LEU A 408 -1.50 14.71 2.14
N GLU A 409 -0.61 15.45 2.76
CA GLU A 409 0.37 16.31 2.10
C GLU A 409 1.73 15.77 2.50
N CYS A 410 2.65 15.48 1.58
CA CYS A 410 3.94 14.91 1.93
C CYS A 410 5.07 15.86 1.54
N LYS A 411 6.09 15.92 2.41
CA LYS A 411 7.28 16.73 2.20
C LYS A 411 8.51 15.86 2.22
N THR A 412 9.24 15.79 1.11
CA THR A 412 10.59 15.19 1.12
C THR A 412 11.65 16.21 1.52
N ALA A 413 12.68 15.74 2.21
CA ALA A 413 13.86 16.55 2.53
C ALA A 413 15.06 15.69 2.94
N LYS A 414 16.26 16.06 2.49
CA LYS A 414 17.52 15.38 2.86
C LYS A 414 17.92 15.58 4.33
N SER A 415 17.27 16.51 5.02
CA SER A 415 17.46 16.83 6.43
C SER A 415 16.12 17.22 7.05
N VAL A 416 16.11 17.46 8.36
CA VAL A 416 14.92 17.88 9.10
C VAL A 416 14.21 19.06 8.41
N VAL A 417 12.90 18.91 8.19
CA VAL A 417 12.03 19.91 7.56
C VAL A 417 11.71 20.99 8.59
N THR A 418 12.25 22.21 8.43
CA THR A 418 12.10 23.29 9.42
C THR A 418 10.98 24.28 9.14
N GLN A 419 10.62 24.47 7.88
CA GLN A 419 9.55 25.39 7.44
C GLN A 419 8.69 24.75 6.34
N PRO A 420 7.89 23.73 6.65
CA PRO A 420 6.87 23.24 5.72
C PRO A 420 5.65 24.16 5.70
N ASP A 421 4.97 24.23 4.57
CA ASP A 421 3.78 25.07 4.40
C ASP A 421 2.53 24.34 4.93
N ALA A 422 2.11 24.69 6.15
CA ALA A 422 0.93 24.11 6.78
C ALA A 422 -0.38 24.62 6.16
N VAL A 423 -0.35 25.79 5.51
CA VAL A 423 -1.50 26.34 4.79
C VAL A 423 -1.80 25.47 3.58
N GLU A 424 -0.77 25.13 2.81
CA GLU A 424 -0.85 24.25 1.64
C GLU A 424 -1.42 22.86 2.00
N ALA A 425 -0.94 22.24 3.08
CA ALA A 425 -1.47 20.95 3.55
C ALA A 425 -2.96 20.98 3.97
N SER A 426 -3.47 22.17 4.32
CA SER A 426 -4.85 22.35 4.77
C SER A 426 -5.83 22.76 3.67
N LYS A 427 -5.33 23.30 2.55
CA LYS A 427 -6.14 24.03 1.56
C LYS A 427 -7.15 23.15 0.82
N PHE A 428 -6.89 21.85 0.71
CA PHE A 428 -7.76 20.90 0.02
C PHE A 428 -8.73 20.14 0.91
N ARG A 429 -8.74 20.41 2.21
CA ARG A 429 -9.60 19.70 3.15
C ARG A 429 -11.09 19.92 2.88
N GLU A 430 -11.54 21.17 2.78
CA GLU A 430 -12.94 21.46 2.47
C GLU A 430 -13.34 21.06 1.05
N PRO A 431 -12.57 21.38 -0.01
CA PRO A 431 -12.92 21.01 -1.38
C PRO A 431 -13.07 19.50 -1.60
N TYR A 432 -12.31 18.68 -0.88
CA TYR A 432 -12.39 17.22 -0.95
C TYR A 432 -13.26 16.60 0.15
N ASN A 433 -14.00 17.42 0.91
CA ASN A 433 -14.87 17.01 2.01
C ASN A 433 -14.16 16.09 3.03
N ALA A 434 -12.91 16.42 3.33
CA ALA A 434 -12.11 15.72 4.32
C ALA A 434 -12.27 16.36 5.69
N GLN A 435 -12.24 15.53 6.73
CA GLN A 435 -12.37 16.01 8.12
C GLN A 435 -11.00 16.35 8.71
N TYR A 436 -9.93 15.76 8.17
CA TYR A 436 -8.57 15.89 8.68
C TYR A 436 -7.57 16.15 7.54
N SER A 437 -6.43 16.74 7.89
CA SER A 437 -5.27 16.92 7.01
C SER A 437 -4.01 16.50 7.77
N ALA A 438 -3.15 15.72 7.15
CA ALA A 438 -1.86 15.33 7.69
C ALA A 438 -0.73 15.75 6.74
N LEU A 439 0.30 16.37 7.32
CA LEU A 439 1.55 16.68 6.67
C LEU A 439 2.57 15.59 7.01
N VAL A 440 2.99 14.79 6.04
CA VAL A 440 3.85 13.62 6.23
C VAL A 440 5.26 13.91 5.74
N GLY A 441 6.31 13.55 6.49
CA GLY A 441 7.68 13.97 6.16
C GLY A 441 8.74 13.04 6.71
N PRO A 442 10.01 13.12 6.24
CA PRO A 442 11.11 12.34 6.82
C PRO A 442 11.22 12.66 8.30
N GLU A 443 11.23 13.95 8.63
CA GLU A 443 11.31 14.47 9.99
C GLU A 443 11.00 15.97 10.01
N PHE A 444 10.28 16.44 11.02
CA PHE A 444 9.94 17.86 11.19
C PHE A 444 10.76 18.50 12.32
N SER A 445 10.96 19.82 12.25
CA SER A 445 11.65 20.57 13.30
C SER A 445 10.78 20.71 14.54
N ASP A 446 11.47 20.93 15.66
CA ASP A 446 10.81 21.06 16.96
C ASP A 446 10.39 22.49 17.29
N GLU A 447 10.47 23.43 16.35
CA GLU A 447 10.34 24.86 16.61
C GLU A 447 8.88 25.29 16.91
N THR A 448 8.72 26.25 17.85
CA THR A 448 7.39 26.69 18.34
C THR A 448 6.54 27.35 17.25
N GLU A 449 7.20 28.02 16.30
CA GLU A 449 6.54 28.73 15.20
C GLU A 449 5.82 27.75 14.27
N LEU A 450 6.46 26.63 13.91
CA LEU A 450 5.83 25.59 13.09
C LEU A 450 4.67 24.90 13.82
N LEU A 451 4.77 24.64 15.13
CA LEU A 451 3.62 24.06 15.86
C LEU A 451 2.41 24.99 15.81
N THR A 452 2.63 26.29 16.05
CA THR A 452 1.57 27.29 16.07
C THR A 452 0.88 27.36 14.70
N GLU A 453 1.66 27.24 13.62
CA GLU A 453 1.15 27.21 12.24
C GLU A 453 0.31 25.96 11.96
N LEU A 454 0.80 24.76 12.30
CA LEU A 454 0.06 23.50 12.16
C LEU A 454 -1.27 23.52 12.91
N GLN A 455 -1.29 24.04 14.14
CA GLN A 455 -2.52 24.15 14.93
C GLN A 455 -3.51 25.15 14.33
N THR A 456 -3.03 26.32 13.91
CA THR A 456 -3.86 27.37 13.29
C THR A 456 -4.54 26.87 12.03
N HIS A 457 -3.80 26.14 11.18
CA HIS A 457 -4.32 25.55 9.95
C HIS A 457 -4.95 24.16 10.14
N ARG A 458 -4.99 23.67 11.39
CA ARG A 458 -5.61 22.40 11.78
C ARG A 458 -5.03 21.19 11.02
N VAL A 459 -3.71 21.10 10.93
CA VAL A 459 -2.97 20.03 10.24
C VAL A 459 -2.18 19.20 11.25
N THR A 460 -2.12 17.89 11.04
CA THR A 460 -1.30 16.97 11.84
C THR A 460 0.01 16.65 11.12
N ALA A 461 1.16 17.00 11.69
CA ALA A 461 2.46 16.56 11.17
C ALA A 461 2.76 15.11 11.60
N LEU A 462 3.10 14.24 10.66
CA LEU A 462 3.38 12.82 10.90
C LEU A 462 4.72 12.44 10.25
N ALA A 463 5.73 12.10 11.04
CA ALA A 463 7.03 11.72 10.51
C ALA A 463 7.05 10.25 10.01
N VAL A 464 8.01 9.92 9.15
CA VAL A 464 8.21 8.53 8.68
C VAL A 464 8.41 7.53 9.82
N PRO A 465 9.26 7.79 10.84
CA PRO A 465 9.43 6.85 11.95
C PRO A 465 8.12 6.55 12.70
N GLU A 466 7.24 7.54 12.80
CA GLU A 466 5.93 7.41 13.42
C GLU A 466 4.98 6.56 12.57
N LEU A 467 4.98 6.74 11.24
CA LEU A 467 4.18 5.92 10.32
C LEU A 467 4.68 4.47 10.24
N GLN A 468 6.00 4.25 10.31
CA GLN A 468 6.59 2.92 10.43
C GLN A 468 6.19 2.25 11.75
N THR A 469 6.16 3.00 12.86
CA THR A 469 5.70 2.48 14.16
C THR A 469 4.26 1.99 14.07
N LEU A 470 3.36 2.77 13.46
CA LEU A 470 1.97 2.37 13.22
C LEU A 470 1.87 1.10 12.36
N LEU A 471 2.72 0.95 11.33
CA LEU A 471 2.75 -0.24 10.47
C LEU A 471 3.18 -1.50 11.21
N HIS A 472 4.24 -1.43 12.02
CA HIS A 472 4.71 -2.58 12.81
C HIS A 472 3.70 -3.00 13.87
N LEU A 473 2.98 -2.02 14.43
CA LEU A 473 1.87 -2.29 15.33
C LEU A 473 0.67 -2.90 14.59
N ARG A 474 0.54 -2.74 13.26
CA ARG A 474 -0.70 -2.98 12.52
C ARG A 474 -1.84 -2.14 13.11
N ALA A 475 -1.61 -0.84 13.29
CA ALA A 475 -2.65 0.11 13.71
C ALA A 475 -3.78 0.16 12.67
N THR A 476 -5.02 0.23 13.13
CA THR A 476 -6.21 0.25 12.26
C THR A 476 -6.62 1.67 11.94
N ALA A 477 -7.37 1.82 10.84
CA ALA A 477 -7.96 3.10 10.46
C ALA A 477 -8.91 3.70 11.51
N LEU A 478 -9.44 2.90 12.43
CA LEU A 478 -10.24 3.42 13.54
C LEU A 478 -9.36 4.05 14.62
N GLU A 479 -8.27 3.38 15.01
CA GLU A 479 -7.32 3.86 16.02
C GLU A 479 -6.60 5.12 15.54
N ILE A 480 -6.27 5.18 14.25
CA ILE A 480 -5.58 6.32 13.65
C ILE A 480 -6.43 7.60 13.68
N LYS A 481 -7.76 7.50 13.83
CA LYS A 481 -8.64 8.68 13.94
C LYS A 481 -8.30 9.56 15.14
N ALA A 482 -7.94 8.95 16.26
CA ALA A 482 -7.57 9.66 17.49
C ALA A 482 -6.22 10.39 17.36
N LEU A 483 -5.38 9.98 16.40
CA LEU A 483 -4.04 10.52 16.17
C LEU A 483 -4.03 11.80 15.29
N LEU A 484 -5.15 12.13 14.64
CA LEU A 484 -5.24 13.23 13.67
C LEU A 484 -5.63 14.57 14.30
N VAL A 485 -5.20 14.82 15.55
CA VAL A 485 -5.37 16.11 16.23
C VAL A 485 -4.35 17.12 15.66
N PRO A 486 -4.71 18.40 15.44
CA PRO A 486 -3.75 19.39 14.94
C PRO A 486 -2.50 19.53 15.81
N GLY A 487 -1.31 19.43 15.21
CA GLY A 487 -0.03 19.35 15.93
C GLY A 487 0.82 18.17 15.43
N TYR A 488 1.67 17.59 16.26
CA TYR A 488 2.52 16.46 15.88
C TYR A 488 1.89 15.14 16.29
N ALA A 489 1.84 14.17 15.37
CA ALA A 489 1.28 12.84 15.62
C ALA A 489 2.09 12.04 16.64
N SER A 490 3.38 12.34 16.80
CA SER A 490 4.27 11.77 17.82
C SER A 490 3.69 11.82 19.23
N ASP A 491 2.92 12.87 19.53
CA ASP A 491 2.36 13.11 20.85
C ASP A 491 1.15 12.21 21.12
N SER A 492 0.44 11.76 20.07
CA SER A 492 -0.74 10.88 20.17
C SER A 492 -0.44 9.41 19.89
N ILE A 493 0.62 9.11 19.13
CA ILE A 493 1.06 7.72 18.86
C ILE A 493 1.59 7.05 20.13
N ALA A 494 2.24 7.82 21.00
CA ALA A 494 2.63 7.35 22.33
C ALA A 494 1.40 6.86 23.13
N ASP A 495 0.29 7.62 23.09
CA ASP A 495 -0.97 7.27 23.74
C ASP A 495 -1.58 5.97 23.15
N LEU A 496 -1.53 5.77 21.83
CA LEU A 496 -2.02 4.55 21.18
C LEU A 496 -1.17 3.31 21.52
N LEU A 497 0.16 3.45 21.48
CA LEU A 497 1.10 2.42 21.92
C LEU A 497 0.80 1.99 23.35
N TRP A 498 0.55 2.98 24.19
CA TRP A 498 0.13 2.77 25.55
C TRP A 498 -1.22 2.03 25.63
N GLU A 499 -2.27 2.42 24.91
CA GLU A 499 -3.55 1.70 24.92
C GLU A 499 -3.45 0.22 24.48
N ARG A 500 -2.50 -0.11 23.60
CA ARG A 500 -2.30 -1.48 23.13
C ARG A 500 -1.47 -2.33 24.08
N SER A 501 -0.54 -1.72 24.79
CA SER A 501 0.32 -2.41 25.76
C SER A 501 -0.24 -2.35 27.19
N HIS A 502 -1.18 -1.43 27.45
CA HIS A 502 -1.64 -1.05 28.78
C HIS A 502 -3.15 -0.71 28.86
N GLY A 503 -3.90 -0.76 27.76
CA GLY A 503 -5.30 -0.30 27.68
C GLY A 503 -6.36 -1.38 27.42
N LYS A 504 -7.57 -0.97 27.05
CA LYS A 504 -8.74 -1.86 26.90
C LYS A 504 -8.51 -2.97 25.86
N ALA A 505 -7.82 -2.66 24.75
CA ALA A 505 -7.51 -3.65 23.71
C ALA A 505 -6.68 -4.83 24.23
N LYS A 506 -5.63 -4.57 25.03
CA LYS A 506 -4.87 -5.61 25.74
C LYS A 506 -5.77 -6.46 26.63
N ARG A 507 -6.67 -5.81 27.38
CA ARG A 507 -7.57 -6.50 28.32
C ARG A 507 -8.50 -7.46 27.61
N VAL A 508 -9.17 -7.04 26.52
CA VAL A 508 -10.06 -7.88 25.72
C VAL A 508 -9.32 -9.05 25.06
N ALA A 509 -8.13 -8.81 24.51
CA ALA A 509 -7.30 -9.87 23.93
C ALA A 509 -6.88 -10.91 24.99
N THR A 510 -6.51 -10.44 26.19
CA THR A 510 -6.16 -11.28 27.34
C THR A 510 -7.34 -12.11 27.79
N VAL A 511 -8.52 -11.50 27.93
CA VAL A 511 -9.80 -12.14 28.25
C VAL A 511 -10.12 -13.25 27.23
N ALA A 512 -10.04 -12.95 25.94
CA ALA A 512 -10.36 -13.90 24.87
C ALA A 512 -9.45 -15.13 24.84
N ALA A 513 -8.15 -14.93 25.01
CA ALA A 513 -7.19 -16.04 25.04
C ALA A 513 -7.36 -16.90 26.30
N LEU A 514 -7.63 -16.30 27.46
CA LEU A 514 -7.95 -17.03 28.69
C LEU A 514 -9.24 -17.85 28.52
N ILE A 515 -10.29 -17.29 27.93
CA ILE A 515 -11.54 -17.99 27.64
C ILE A 515 -11.30 -19.17 26.70
N ALA A 516 -10.56 -18.98 25.60
CA ALA A 516 -10.27 -20.04 24.64
C ALA A 516 -9.48 -21.18 25.29
N GLN A 517 -8.44 -20.87 26.07
CA GLN A 517 -7.59 -21.85 26.72
C GLN A 517 -8.32 -22.59 27.85
N GLN A 518 -8.91 -21.86 28.79
CA GLN A 518 -9.56 -22.45 29.96
C GLN A 518 -10.88 -23.13 29.59
N GLY A 519 -11.64 -22.56 28.64
CA GLY A 519 -12.85 -23.15 28.08
C GLY A 519 -12.59 -24.48 27.39
N TRP A 520 -11.54 -24.54 26.55
CA TRP A 520 -11.11 -25.80 25.93
C TRP A 520 -10.74 -26.86 26.97
N ASN A 521 -9.92 -26.49 27.96
CA ASN A 521 -9.51 -27.41 29.03
C ASN A 521 -10.70 -27.94 29.85
N ALA A 522 -11.69 -27.09 30.15
CA ALA A 522 -12.90 -27.48 30.86
C ALA A 522 -13.76 -28.44 30.02
N GLN A 523 -13.91 -28.16 28.72
CA GLN A 523 -14.62 -29.02 27.76
C GLN A 523 -13.97 -30.41 27.65
N THR A 524 -12.64 -30.47 27.49
CA THR A 524 -11.92 -31.74 27.35
C THR A 524 -11.95 -32.56 28.63
N THR A 525 -11.70 -31.93 29.79
CA THR A 525 -11.68 -32.62 31.09
C THR A 525 -13.03 -33.25 31.42
N ALA A 526 -14.13 -32.51 31.20
CA ALA A 526 -15.47 -33.03 31.45
C ALA A 526 -15.87 -34.14 30.46
N ALA A 527 -15.44 -34.01 29.20
CA ALA A 527 -15.63 -35.04 28.19
C ALA A 527 -14.89 -36.34 28.53
N GLU A 528 -13.66 -36.26 29.07
CA GLU A 528 -12.89 -37.43 29.50
C GLU A 528 -13.52 -38.15 30.70
N GLN A 529 -14.12 -37.41 31.63
CA GLN A 529 -14.69 -37.98 32.86
C GLN A 529 -16.10 -38.57 32.68
N GLY A 530 -16.88 -38.12 31.69
CA GLY A 530 -18.26 -38.58 31.54
C GLY A 530 -18.84 -38.58 30.12
N GLY A 531 -17.99 -38.44 29.10
CA GLY A 531 -18.35 -38.47 27.68
C GLY A 531 -18.62 -37.10 27.05
N PRO A 532 -18.58 -36.97 25.71
CA PRO A 532 -18.66 -35.68 25.00
C PRO A 532 -19.88 -34.81 25.34
N GLN A 533 -21.00 -35.44 25.68
CA GLN A 533 -22.24 -34.77 26.09
C GLN A 533 -22.12 -33.98 27.40
N ASN A 534 -21.07 -34.25 28.20
CA ASN A 534 -20.81 -33.56 29.46
C ASN A 534 -19.88 -32.34 29.28
N ALA A 535 -19.39 -32.05 28.08
CA ALA A 535 -18.56 -30.89 27.82
C ALA A 535 -19.36 -29.59 28.13
N PRO A 536 -18.94 -28.79 29.13
CA PRO A 536 -19.67 -27.59 29.50
C PRO A 536 -19.61 -26.53 28.40
N ARG A 537 -20.71 -25.78 28.26
CA ARG A 537 -20.75 -24.56 27.44
C ARG A 537 -20.30 -23.39 28.31
N VAL A 538 -19.53 -22.47 27.74
CA VAL A 538 -19.01 -21.31 28.46
C VAL A 538 -20.03 -20.17 28.38
N THR A 539 -20.73 -19.89 29.47
CA THR A 539 -21.60 -18.71 29.59
C THR A 539 -20.77 -17.46 29.92
N THR A 540 -21.32 -16.26 29.72
CA THR A 540 -20.66 -14.99 30.10
C THR A 540 -20.22 -14.99 31.57
N ASP A 541 -21.09 -15.43 32.49
CA ASP A 541 -20.78 -15.46 33.93
C ASP A 541 -19.66 -16.45 34.25
N THR A 542 -19.66 -17.61 33.58
CA THR A 542 -18.58 -18.61 33.70
C THR A 542 -17.26 -18.06 33.17
N ALA A 543 -17.29 -17.35 32.03
CA ALA A 543 -16.11 -16.74 31.44
C ALA A 543 -15.52 -15.65 32.36
N MET A 544 -16.35 -14.78 32.94
CA MET A 544 -15.90 -13.77 33.91
C MET A 544 -15.19 -14.41 35.11
N LEU A 545 -15.76 -15.48 35.67
CA LEU A 545 -15.18 -16.16 36.82
C LEU A 545 -13.81 -16.80 36.50
N LEU A 546 -13.69 -17.43 35.32
CA LEU A 546 -12.44 -18.03 34.86
C LEU A 546 -11.33 -16.98 34.68
N VAL A 547 -11.69 -15.84 34.07
CA VAL A 547 -10.74 -14.76 33.78
C VAL A 547 -10.31 -14.06 35.07
N ASP A 548 -11.24 -13.73 35.96
CA ASP A 548 -10.94 -13.08 37.24
C ASP A 548 -10.01 -13.92 38.12
N GLN A 549 -10.21 -15.24 38.14
CA GLN A 549 -9.34 -16.14 38.89
C GLN A 549 -7.91 -16.12 38.34
N ALA A 550 -7.74 -16.08 37.02
CA ALA A 550 -6.42 -15.99 36.38
C ALA A 550 -5.74 -14.64 36.68
N LEU A 551 -6.47 -13.53 36.58
CA LEU A 551 -5.97 -12.18 36.88
C LEU A 551 -5.50 -12.04 38.33
N ARG A 552 -6.28 -12.52 39.30
CA ARG A 552 -5.90 -12.49 40.72
C ARG A 552 -4.65 -13.31 41.01
N THR A 553 -4.54 -14.48 40.38
CA THR A 553 -3.36 -15.35 40.51
C THR A 553 -2.09 -14.67 39.99
N ALA A 554 -2.24 -13.83 38.98
CA ALA A 554 -1.17 -13.02 38.40
C ALA A 554 -0.86 -11.72 39.17
N GLY A 555 -1.53 -11.49 40.30
CA GLY A 555 -1.30 -10.32 41.15
C GLY A 555 -2.05 -9.06 40.72
N SER A 556 -3.01 -9.14 39.80
CA SER A 556 -3.87 -8.01 39.49
C SER A 556 -4.81 -7.69 40.66
N THR A 557 -4.98 -6.41 40.96
CA THR A 557 -5.95 -5.89 41.93
C THR A 557 -7.31 -5.57 41.30
N GLN A 558 -7.41 -5.69 39.97
CA GLN A 558 -8.61 -5.40 39.18
C GLN A 558 -9.21 -6.69 38.58
N ALA A 559 -10.50 -6.66 38.30
CA ALA A 559 -11.27 -7.75 37.69
C ALA A 559 -11.67 -7.40 36.26
N CYS A 560 -12.01 -8.41 35.44
CA CYS A 560 -12.55 -8.18 34.10
C CYS A 560 -14.01 -7.71 34.16
N THR A 561 -14.43 -6.94 33.17
CA THR A 561 -15.82 -6.48 33.05
C THR A 561 -16.64 -7.42 32.18
N LYS A 562 -17.96 -7.36 32.32
CA LYS A 562 -18.89 -8.12 31.47
C LYS A 562 -18.75 -7.74 30.00
N GLU A 563 -18.58 -6.45 29.73
CA GLU A 563 -18.40 -5.92 28.37
C GLU A 563 -17.12 -6.47 27.71
N GLU A 564 -16.02 -6.58 28.47
CA GLU A 564 -14.77 -7.18 27.95
C GLU A 564 -14.95 -8.65 27.56
N VAL A 565 -15.79 -9.41 28.29
CA VAL A 565 -16.10 -10.81 27.99
C VAL A 565 -17.01 -10.94 26.75
N GLU A 566 -18.01 -10.08 26.61
CA GLU A 566 -18.90 -10.08 25.44
C GLU A 566 -18.14 -9.73 24.15
N GLU A 567 -17.23 -8.75 24.22
CA GLU A 567 -16.34 -8.40 23.10
C GLU A 567 -15.42 -9.57 22.73
N ALA A 568 -14.88 -10.29 23.73
CA ALA A 568 -14.08 -11.49 23.51
C ALA A 568 -14.87 -12.63 22.83
N PHE A 569 -16.13 -12.85 23.22
CA PHE A 569 -17.00 -13.86 22.59
C PHE A 569 -17.25 -13.55 21.11
N ALA A 570 -17.55 -12.29 20.79
CA ALA A 570 -17.74 -11.84 19.41
C ALA A 570 -16.49 -12.09 18.56
N TRP A 571 -15.30 -11.85 19.13
CA TRP A 571 -14.04 -12.09 18.44
C TRP A 571 -13.77 -13.58 18.17
N LEU A 572 -13.90 -14.44 19.18
CA LEU A 572 -13.64 -15.89 19.05
C LEU A 572 -14.57 -16.60 18.05
N THR A 573 -15.79 -16.07 17.88
CA THR A 573 -16.81 -16.62 16.98
C THR A 573 -16.82 -15.99 15.58
N SER A 574 -15.93 -15.01 15.35
CA SER A 574 -15.76 -14.38 14.03
C SER A 574 -15.37 -15.42 12.97
N PRO A 575 -15.86 -15.30 11.72
CA PRO A 575 -15.45 -16.17 10.61
C PRO A 575 -13.93 -16.17 10.33
N ILE A 576 -13.22 -15.13 10.77
CA ILE A 576 -11.76 -15.00 10.61
C ILE A 576 -11.02 -15.86 11.64
N VAL A 577 -11.51 -15.87 12.87
CA VAL A 577 -10.86 -16.57 14.00
C VAL A 577 -11.35 -18.02 14.06
N GLY A 578 -12.66 -18.22 14.01
CA GLY A 578 -13.31 -19.54 13.89
C GLY A 578 -12.98 -20.52 15.01
N THR A 579 -12.49 -20.06 16.17
CA THR A 579 -12.04 -20.92 17.26
C THR A 579 -13.17 -21.39 18.16
N ALA A 580 -14.32 -20.71 18.11
CA ALA A 580 -15.51 -21.06 18.85
C ALA A 580 -16.80 -20.84 18.05
N VAL A 581 -17.88 -21.46 18.51
CA VAL A 581 -19.24 -21.24 17.99
C VAL A 581 -20.18 -20.83 19.12
N LEU A 582 -21.15 -19.98 18.79
CA LEU A 582 -22.23 -19.60 19.70
C LEU A 582 -23.40 -20.58 19.55
N ASP A 583 -23.73 -21.28 20.63
CA ASP A 583 -24.95 -22.07 20.76
C ASP A 583 -25.82 -21.50 21.88
N THR A 584 -26.95 -20.90 21.51
CA THR A 584 -27.97 -20.41 22.45
C THR A 584 -27.40 -19.48 23.54
N ALA A 585 -26.52 -18.55 23.13
CA ALA A 585 -25.81 -17.59 23.99
C ALA A 585 -24.71 -18.16 24.91
N ALA A 586 -24.35 -19.42 24.75
CA ALA A 586 -23.15 -20.00 25.36
C ALA A 586 -22.12 -20.36 24.29
N LEU A 587 -20.85 -20.16 24.63
CA LEU A 587 -19.74 -20.39 23.73
C LEU A 587 -19.25 -21.83 23.84
N VAL A 588 -19.02 -22.47 22.68
CA VAL A 588 -18.41 -23.80 22.57
C VAL A 588 -17.10 -23.61 21.81
N VAL A 589 -15.97 -23.88 22.47
CA VAL A 589 -14.66 -23.85 21.81
C VAL A 589 -14.55 -25.11 20.94
N VAL A 590 -14.26 -24.93 19.65
CA VAL A 590 -14.31 -26.01 18.64
C VAL A 590 -12.93 -26.44 18.15
N THR A 591 -11.91 -25.63 18.40
CA THR A 591 -10.52 -25.97 18.11
C THR A 591 -9.67 -25.91 19.37
N PRO A 592 -8.79 -26.91 19.62
CA PRO A 592 -7.73 -26.74 20.61
C PRO A 592 -6.93 -25.52 20.20
N SER A 593 -6.60 -24.66 21.16
CA SER A 593 -5.82 -23.46 20.90
C SER A 593 -4.46 -23.84 20.29
N ARG A 594 -4.38 -23.87 18.96
CA ARG A 594 -3.14 -23.66 18.22
C ARG A 594 -2.96 -22.16 18.09
N ILE A 595 -2.66 -21.47 19.19
CA ILE A 595 -2.03 -20.15 19.05
C ILE A 595 -0.56 -20.42 18.72
N THR A 596 -0.34 -20.96 17.52
CA THR A 596 0.95 -20.97 16.83
C THR A 596 0.81 -20.03 15.64
N ALA A 597 1.41 -18.85 15.81
CA ALA A 597 1.92 -17.94 14.80
C ALA A 597 1.33 -18.10 13.39
N THR A 598 0.25 -17.39 13.09
CA THR A 598 0.10 -16.66 11.82
C THR A 598 -1.13 -15.76 11.90
N PHE A 599 -0.91 -14.44 11.92
CA PHE A 599 -1.88 -13.38 11.68
C PHE A 599 -1.56 -12.70 10.35
#